data_AF-A0A7R9FU98-F1
#
_entry.id   AF-A0A7R9FU98-F1
#
_cell.length_a   1.000
_cell.length_b   1.000
_cell.length_c   1.000
_cell.angle_alpha   90.00
_cell.angle_beta   90.00
_cell.angle_gamma   90.00
#
_symmetry.space_group_name_H-M   'P 1'
#
loop_
_entity.id
_entity.type
_entity.pdbx_description
1 polymer ?
#
loop_
_entity_poly.entity_id
_entity_poly.type
_entity_poly.pdbx_seq_one_letter_code
_entity_poly.pdbx_strand_id
1 'polypeptide(L)'
;ANNLHLLRRWNLAEVNAQELQSLLKSDITAPHLCEDYNLGKCNNPEGCVKMHLCAGEVMRTCVKCELNHDIKDPQCTRLLHQAHVKQERTKKEWRNYLKRKCKENVEDILKQKGEWKEPQAPSQEQGAQGYGKASLDQR
;
A
#
# COMPACT_ATOMS: atom_id res chain seq x y z
N ALA A 1 -24.52 -23.04 13.92
CA ALA A 1 -24.56 -23.46 12.51
C ALA A 1 -23.25 -24.16 12.17
N ASN A 2 -23.30 -25.38 11.63
CA ASN A 2 -22.11 -26.19 11.39
C ASN A 2 -21.67 -26.03 9.92
N ASN A 3 -20.60 -25.28 9.68
CA ASN A 3 -20.10 -24.98 8.32
C ASN A 3 -19.19 -26.10 7.75
N LEU A 4 -19.20 -27.30 8.35
CA LEU A 4 -18.31 -28.41 8.02
C LEU A 4 -18.34 -28.80 6.52
N HIS A 5 -19.49 -28.69 5.86
CA HIS A 5 -19.59 -29.00 4.44
C HIS A 5 -18.82 -27.99 3.57
N LEU A 6 -18.79 -26.70 3.94
CA LEU A 6 -18.04 -25.65 3.24
C LEU A 6 -16.54 -25.85 3.45
N LEU A 7 -16.15 -26.19 4.68
CA LEU A 7 -14.76 -26.46 5.02
C LEU A 7 -14.21 -27.68 4.26
N ARG A 8 -14.96 -28.79 4.18
CA ARG A 8 -14.56 -29.95 3.37
C ARG A 8 -14.43 -29.62 1.88
N ARG A 9 -15.38 -28.86 1.34
CA ARG A 9 -15.38 -28.46 -0.08
C ARG A 9 -14.15 -27.62 -0.45
N TRP A 10 -13.59 -26.86 0.49
CA TRP A 10 -12.39 -26.05 0.28
C TRP A 10 -11.11 -26.70 0.81
N ASN A 11 -11.18 -27.98 1.20
CA ASN A 11 -10.08 -28.72 1.84
C ASN A 11 -9.53 -28.07 3.12
N LEU A 12 -10.39 -27.36 3.85
CA LEU A 12 -10.13 -26.68 5.12
C LEU A 12 -10.71 -27.45 6.32
N ALA A 13 -11.14 -28.70 6.13
CA ALA A 13 -11.78 -29.49 7.19
C ALA A 13 -10.85 -29.87 8.34
N GLU A 14 -9.55 -29.95 8.05
CA GLU A 14 -8.50 -30.29 9.02
C GLU A 14 -7.75 -29.05 9.55
N VAL A 15 -8.05 -27.88 8.98
CA VAL A 15 -7.46 -26.60 9.39
C VAL A 15 -8.08 -26.21 10.73
N ASN A 16 -7.25 -26.06 11.74
CA ASN A 16 -7.73 -25.70 13.07
C ASN A 16 -8.20 -24.23 13.11
N ALA A 17 -8.94 -23.86 14.15
CA ALA A 17 -9.50 -22.52 14.27
C ALA A 17 -8.43 -21.40 14.25
N GLN A 18 -7.21 -21.68 14.72
CA GLN A 18 -6.11 -20.72 14.75
C GLN A 18 -5.47 -20.52 13.37
N GLU A 19 -5.30 -21.60 12.60
CA GLU A 19 -4.84 -21.55 11.22
C GLU A 19 -5.87 -20.88 10.30
N LEU A 20 -7.16 -21.23 10.47
CA LEU A 20 -8.26 -20.60 9.74
C LEU A 20 -8.33 -19.09 10.04
N GLN A 21 -8.17 -18.70 11.31
CA GLN A 21 -8.07 -17.29 11.67
C GLN A 21 -6.85 -16.61 11.04
N SER A 22 -5.74 -17.31 10.91
CA SER A 22 -4.52 -16.74 10.34
C SER A 22 -4.68 -16.52 8.83
N LEU A 23 -5.31 -17.46 8.12
CA LEU A 23 -5.68 -17.35 6.70
C LEU A 23 -6.71 -16.24 6.45
N LEU A 24 -7.72 -16.10 7.32
CA LEU A 24 -8.72 -15.04 7.19
C LEU A 24 -8.13 -13.64 7.46
N LYS A 25 -7.15 -13.54 8.37
CA LYS A 25 -6.46 -12.29 8.71
C LYS A 25 -5.44 -11.84 7.65
N SER A 26 -4.94 -12.74 6.81
CA SER A 26 -3.94 -12.40 5.79
C SER A 26 -4.58 -11.73 4.57
N ASP A 27 -5.65 -12.30 4.02
CA ASP A 27 -6.04 -12.01 2.63
C ASP A 27 -7.45 -11.41 2.45
N ILE A 28 -8.43 -11.74 3.29
CA ILE A 28 -9.84 -11.36 3.04
C ILE A 28 -10.18 -9.96 3.58
N THR A 29 -9.46 -9.49 4.61
CA THR A 29 -9.74 -8.21 5.27
C THR A 29 -8.71 -7.12 4.96
N ALA A 30 -7.71 -7.41 4.12
CA ALA A 30 -6.70 -6.41 3.77
C ALA A 30 -7.35 -5.29 2.94
N PRO A 31 -7.20 -4.02 3.33
CA PRO A 31 -7.74 -2.92 2.55
C PRO A 31 -6.96 -2.82 1.22
N HIS A 32 -7.69 -2.56 0.13
CA HIS A 32 -7.14 -2.39 -1.22
C HIS A 32 -7.52 -1.02 -1.78
N LEU A 33 -6.70 -0.48 -2.68
CA LEU A 33 -7.01 0.75 -3.42
C LEU A 33 -7.89 0.42 -4.61
N CYS A 34 -8.82 1.33 -4.91
CA CYS A 34 -9.63 1.23 -6.11
C CYS A 34 -8.78 1.63 -7.32
N GLU A 35 -8.57 0.68 -8.21
CA GLU A 35 -7.87 0.88 -9.47
C GLU A 35 -8.65 1.81 -10.40
N ASP A 36 -9.95 1.55 -10.58
CA ASP A 36 -10.82 2.40 -11.39
C ASP A 36 -10.84 3.84 -10.88
N TYR A 37 -10.78 4.06 -9.56
CA TYR A 37 -10.68 5.41 -9.01
C TYR A 37 -9.38 6.10 -9.41
N ASN A 38 -8.26 5.39 -9.29
CA ASN A 38 -6.94 5.92 -9.67
C ASN A 38 -6.77 6.11 -11.19
N LEU A 39 -7.62 5.46 -12.00
CA LEU A 39 -7.68 5.60 -13.45
C LEU A 39 -8.82 6.53 -13.94
N GLY A 40 -9.61 7.12 -13.03
CA GLY A 40 -10.72 8.02 -13.37
C GLY A 40 -11.96 7.33 -13.96
N LYS A 41 -12.16 6.03 -13.68
CA LYS A 41 -13.21 5.16 -14.24
C LYS A 41 -14.21 4.65 -13.19
N CYS A 42 -14.04 4.97 -11.91
CA CYS A 42 -14.93 4.45 -10.86
C CYS A 42 -16.30 5.15 -10.89
N ASN A 43 -17.35 4.38 -11.20
CA ASN A 43 -18.72 4.89 -11.32
C ASN A 43 -19.56 4.71 -10.05
N ASN A 44 -18.97 4.24 -8.94
CA ASN A 44 -19.68 4.01 -7.68
C ASN A 44 -18.94 4.68 -6.50
N PRO A 45 -18.95 6.02 -6.41
CA PRO A 45 -18.16 6.75 -5.41
C PRO A 45 -18.48 6.35 -3.96
N GLU A 46 -19.74 6.11 -3.64
CA GLU A 46 -20.20 5.84 -2.27
C GLU A 46 -20.16 4.35 -1.90
N GLY A 47 -20.54 3.48 -2.85
CA GLY A 47 -20.67 2.03 -2.63
C GLY A 47 -19.40 1.24 -2.95
N CYS A 48 -18.31 1.88 -3.37
CA CYS A 48 -17.08 1.18 -3.66
C CYS A 48 -16.54 0.45 -2.41
N VAL A 49 -16.15 -0.81 -2.60
CA VAL A 49 -15.57 -1.67 -1.57
C VAL A 49 -14.04 -1.55 -1.49
N LYS A 50 -13.43 -0.78 -2.39
CA LYS A 50 -11.99 -0.48 -2.43
C LYS A 50 -11.76 0.99 -2.12
N MET A 51 -10.66 1.33 -1.45
CA MET A 51 -10.39 2.68 -0.97
C MET A 51 -10.16 3.66 -2.12
N HIS A 52 -10.83 4.82 -2.04
CA HIS A 52 -10.60 5.96 -2.92
C HIS A 52 -9.51 6.84 -2.35
N LEU A 53 -8.26 6.43 -2.59
CA LEU A 53 -7.06 7.12 -2.18
C LEU A 53 -6.04 7.07 -3.31
N CYS A 54 -5.23 8.11 -3.43
CA CYS A 54 -4.17 8.21 -4.43
C CYS A 54 -3.04 7.19 -4.15
N ALA A 55 -2.78 6.31 -5.12
CA ALA A 55 -1.67 5.36 -5.06
C ALA A 55 -0.30 6.08 -4.93
N GLY A 56 -0.15 7.23 -5.60
CA GLY A 56 1.06 8.04 -5.52
C GLY A 56 1.29 8.68 -4.14
N GLU A 57 0.23 9.06 -3.41
CA GLU A 57 0.37 9.54 -2.02
C GLU A 57 0.85 8.41 -1.09
N VAL A 58 0.36 7.18 -1.31
CA VAL A 58 0.81 6.00 -0.56
C VAL A 58 2.30 5.74 -0.79
N MET A 59 2.78 5.89 -2.02
CA MET A 59 4.19 5.67 -2.39
C MET A 59 5.10 6.87 -2.22
N ARG A 60 4.56 8.06 -1.88
CA ARG A 60 5.27 9.35 -1.90
C ARG A 60 5.84 9.74 -3.26
N THR A 61 5.17 9.35 -4.33
CA THR A 61 5.51 9.73 -5.70
C THR A 61 4.56 10.78 -6.27
N CYS A 62 3.43 11.04 -5.62
CA CYS A 62 2.49 12.08 -6.05
C CYS A 62 3.03 13.48 -5.75
N VAL A 63 3.08 14.34 -6.77
CA VAL A 63 3.45 15.77 -6.65
C VAL A 63 2.21 16.64 -6.49
N LYS A 64 1.24 16.52 -7.39
CA LYS A 64 -0.06 17.21 -7.36
C LYS A 64 -1.05 16.42 -8.21
N CYS A 65 -2.20 16.08 -7.66
CA CYS A 65 -3.29 15.45 -8.41
C CYS A 65 -4.64 15.79 -7.76
N GLU A 66 -5.73 15.40 -8.42
CA GLU A 66 -7.12 15.62 -7.95
C GLU A 66 -7.68 14.44 -7.13
N LEU A 67 -6.91 13.36 -6.99
CA LEU A 67 -7.30 12.21 -6.19
C LEU A 67 -7.20 12.51 -4.70
N ASN A 68 -7.97 11.78 -3.90
CA ASN A 68 -8.03 11.92 -2.46
C ASN A 68 -6.69 11.53 -1.82
N HIS A 69 -6.16 12.40 -0.97
CA HIS A 69 -4.93 12.21 -0.19
C HIS A 69 -5.19 12.10 1.32
N ASP A 70 -6.46 12.16 1.75
CA ASP A 70 -6.85 12.02 3.14
C ASP A 70 -7.34 10.60 3.43
N ILE A 71 -6.54 9.87 4.21
CA ILE A 71 -6.90 8.53 4.69
C ILE A 71 -8.05 8.55 5.71
N LYS A 72 -8.33 9.73 6.28
CA LYS A 72 -9.44 9.94 7.21
C LYS A 72 -10.74 10.34 6.50
N ASP A 73 -10.75 10.36 5.17
CA ASP A 73 -11.97 10.49 4.40
C ASP A 73 -13.00 9.42 4.84
N PRO A 74 -14.30 9.76 4.95
CA PRO A 74 -15.33 8.83 5.44
C PRO A 74 -15.34 7.48 4.73
N GLN A 75 -15.06 7.44 3.43
CA GLN A 75 -15.03 6.20 2.65
C GLN A 75 -13.86 5.31 3.08
N CYS A 76 -12.68 5.89 3.23
CA CYS A 76 -11.48 5.20 3.70
C CYS A 76 -11.65 4.72 5.14
N THR A 77 -12.13 5.58 6.04
CA THR A 77 -12.36 5.25 7.45
C THR A 77 -13.37 4.10 7.61
N ARG A 78 -14.45 4.10 6.82
CA ARG A 78 -15.43 3.00 6.79
C ARG A 78 -14.78 1.67 6.40
N LEU A 79 -14.01 1.65 5.31
CA LEU A 79 -13.35 0.43 4.82
C LEU A 79 -12.28 -0.07 5.80
N LEU A 80 -11.49 0.83 6.40
CA LEU A 80 -10.50 0.48 7.42
C LEU A 80 -11.14 -0.09 8.69
N HIS A 81 -12.32 0.42 9.07
CA HIS A 81 -13.09 -0.13 10.18
C HIS A 81 -13.62 -1.54 9.86
N GLN A 82 -14.16 -1.76 8.65
CA GLN A 82 -14.58 -3.09 8.18
C GLN A 82 -13.41 -4.09 8.12
N ALA A 83 -12.21 -3.61 7.82
CA ALA A 83 -10.97 -4.36 7.84
C ALA A 83 -10.39 -4.58 9.26
N HIS A 84 -11.08 -4.11 10.32
CA HIS A 84 -10.62 -4.17 11.71
C HIS A 84 -9.22 -3.57 11.95
N VAL A 85 -8.89 -2.52 11.20
CA VAL A 85 -7.59 -1.84 11.31
C VAL A 85 -7.67 -0.78 12.41
N LYS A 86 -6.73 -0.82 13.37
CA LYS A 86 -6.58 0.23 14.38
C LYS A 86 -6.38 1.59 13.70
N GLN A 87 -7.25 2.55 14.05
CA GLN A 87 -7.35 3.85 13.37
C GLN A 87 -6.38 4.92 13.91
N GLU A 88 -5.93 4.76 15.16
CA GLU A 88 -5.00 5.67 15.83
C GLU A 88 -3.59 5.51 15.27
N ARG A 89 -3.33 6.24 14.18
CA ARG A 89 -2.05 6.26 13.48
C ARG A 89 -1.77 7.67 12.97
N THR A 90 -0.51 8.05 13.00
CA THR A 90 0.00 9.22 12.30
C THR A 90 -0.07 9.03 10.78
N LYS A 91 0.00 10.13 10.01
CA LYS A 91 0.05 10.08 8.53
C LYS A 91 1.22 9.21 8.02
N LYS A 92 2.37 9.23 8.71
CA LYS A 92 3.53 8.41 8.36
C LYS A 92 3.25 6.92 8.56
N GLU A 93 2.65 6.55 9.69
CA GLU A 93 2.31 5.15 10.00
C GLU A 93 1.25 4.60 9.05
N TRP A 94 0.25 5.41 8.68
CA TRP A 94 -0.75 5.01 7.69
C TRP A 94 -0.13 4.68 6.35
N ARG A 95 0.74 5.55 5.83
CA ARG A 95 1.44 5.27 4.57
C ARG A 95 2.28 4.01 4.66
N ASN A 96 3.03 3.81 5.74
CA ASN A 96 3.84 2.60 5.90
C ASN A 96 2.96 1.34 5.96
N TYR A 97 1.82 1.42 6.64
CA TYR A 97 0.84 0.34 6.70
C TYR A 97 0.29 0.00 5.31
N LEU A 98 -0.20 1.00 4.58
CA LEU A 98 -0.78 0.84 3.24
C LEU A 98 0.26 0.41 2.21
N LYS A 99 1.46 0.99 2.22
CA LYS A 99 2.56 0.58 1.35
C LYS A 99 2.92 -0.89 1.53
N ARG A 100 2.83 -1.42 2.76
CA ARG A 100 3.08 -2.83 3.05
C ARG A 100 1.90 -3.72 2.69
N LYS A 101 0.67 -3.29 3.01
CA LYS A 101 -0.54 -4.12 2.86
C LYS A 101 -1.15 -4.09 1.46
N CYS A 102 -1.01 -2.98 0.75
CA CYS A 102 -1.52 -2.79 -0.59
C CYS A 102 -0.41 -2.85 -1.64
N LYS A 103 0.80 -3.35 -1.31
CA LYS A 103 2.00 -3.22 -2.15
C LYS A 103 1.72 -3.56 -3.60
N GLU A 104 1.39 -4.83 -3.90
CA GLU A 104 1.15 -5.32 -5.25
C GLU A 104 0.09 -4.49 -5.98
N ASN A 105 -1.05 -4.24 -5.33
CA ASN A 105 -2.13 -3.43 -5.89
C ASN A 105 -1.72 -1.97 -6.20
N VAL A 106 -0.91 -1.34 -5.36
CA VAL A 106 -0.38 0.01 -5.59
C VAL A 106 0.59 0.00 -6.78
N GLU A 107 1.48 -0.98 -6.85
CA GLU A 107 2.46 -1.10 -7.94
C GLU A 107 1.75 -1.28 -9.28
N ASP A 108 0.73 -2.12 -9.34
CA ASP A 108 -0.02 -2.38 -10.57
C ASP A 108 -0.81 -1.15 -11.03
N ILE A 109 -1.43 -0.41 -10.11
CA ILE A 109 -2.08 0.87 -10.43
C ILE A 109 -1.06 1.85 -11.04
N LEU A 110 0.11 2.00 -10.41
CA LEU A 110 1.14 2.94 -10.88
C LEU A 110 1.73 2.51 -12.23
N LYS A 111 1.90 1.20 -12.47
CA LYS A 111 2.36 0.66 -13.76
C LYS A 111 1.37 1.00 -14.87
N GLN A 112 0.07 0.81 -14.62
CA GLN A 112 -0.96 1.14 -15.61
C GLN A 112 -1.04 2.63 -15.93
N LYS A 113 -0.72 3.50 -14.96
CA LYS A 113 -0.60 4.94 -15.18
C LYS A 113 0.72 5.37 -15.87
N GLY A 114 1.68 4.46 -16.05
CA GLY A 114 3.03 4.80 -16.51
C GLY A 114 3.84 5.62 -15.48
N GLU A 115 3.42 5.61 -14.21
CA GLU A 115 4.01 6.39 -13.11
C GLU A 115 4.92 5.52 -12.20
N TRP A 116 4.99 4.21 -12.44
CA TRP A 116 5.83 3.31 -11.67
C TRP A 116 7.31 3.57 -11.93
N LYS A 117 8.06 3.79 -10.85
CA LYS A 117 9.52 3.83 -10.86
C LYS A 117 10.01 2.67 -10.01
N GLU A 118 10.80 1.78 -10.62
CA GLU A 118 11.43 0.70 -9.88
C GLU A 118 12.23 1.28 -8.70
N PRO A 119 12.13 0.72 -7.49
CA PRO A 119 12.93 1.18 -6.37
C PRO A 119 14.40 1.02 -6.73
N GLN A 120 15.10 2.14 -6.96
CA GLN A 120 16.55 2.10 -7.08
C GLN A 120 17.12 1.54 -5.77
N ALA A 121 17.89 0.45 -5.85
CA ALA A 121 18.67 -0.03 -4.73
C ALA A 121 19.52 1.15 -4.20
N PRO A 122 19.72 1.29 -2.88
CA PRO A 122 20.56 2.36 -2.36
C PRO A 122 21.93 2.27 -3.03
N SER A 123 22.21 3.22 -3.92
CA SER A 123 23.51 3.40 -4.53
C SER A 123 24.49 3.61 -3.39
N GLN A 124 25.45 2.68 -3.23
CA GLN A 124 26.56 2.86 -2.32
C GLN A 124 27.20 4.21 -2.63
N GLU A 125 27.14 5.13 -1.66
CA GLU A 125 27.86 6.40 -1.72
C GLU A 125 29.34 6.09 -1.96
N GLN A 126 29.82 6.38 -3.16
CA GLN A 126 31.22 6.35 -3.49
C GLN A 126 31.91 7.46 -2.70
N GLY A 127 32.58 7.08 -1.61
CA GLY A 127 33.56 7.92 -0.95
C GLY A 127 34.69 8.24 -1.92
N ALA A 128 34.63 9.41 -2.54
CA ALA A 128 35.77 10.02 -3.22
C ALA A 128 36.41 11.06 -2.27
N GLN A 129 37.29 10.59 -1.38
CA GLN A 129 38.25 11.46 -0.70
C GLN A 129 39.26 11.96 -1.72
N GLY A 130 39.01 13.15 -2.28
CA GLY A 130 40.00 13.89 -3.05
C GLY A 130 41.02 14.53 -2.12
N TYR A 131 42.18 13.89 -1.94
CA TYR A 131 43.36 14.54 -1.37
C TYR A 131 43.88 15.58 -2.38
N GLY A 132 43.55 16.85 -2.14
CA GLY A 132 44.15 17.98 -2.84
C GLY A 132 45.63 18.12 -2.44
N LYS A 133 46.52 17.82 -3.39
CA LYS A 133 47.94 18.17 -3.31
C LYS A 133 48.07 19.70 -3.33
N ALA A 134 48.53 20.30 -2.24
CA ALA A 134 49.02 21.67 -2.26
C ALA A 134 50.41 21.68 -2.92
N SER A 135 50.46 22.21 -4.14
CA SER A 135 51.70 22.57 -4.83
C SER A 135 52.24 23.85 -4.18
N LEU A 136 53.41 23.76 -3.55
CA LEU A 136 54.18 24.91 -3.08
C LEU A 136 55.18 25.25 -4.19
N ASP A 137 54.93 26.35 -4.89
CA ASP A 137 55.94 26.97 -5.76
C ASP A 137 55.92 28.50 -5.60
N GLN A 138 57.01 28.97 -4.99
CA GLN A 138 57.80 30.19 -5.22
C GLN A 138 57.09 31.51 -5.60
N ARG A 139 57.30 32.51 -4.74
CA ARG A 139 57.92 33.81 -5.10
C ARG A 139 58.47 34.52 -3.88
#